data_AF-A0A7W0HDN4-F1
#
_entry.id   AF-A0A7W0HDN4-F1
#
_cell.length_a   1.000
_cell.length_b   1.000
_cell.length_c   1.000
_cell.angle_alpha   90.00
_cell.angle_beta   90.00
_cell.angle_gamma   90.00
#
_symmetry.space_group_name_H-M   'P 1'
#
loop_
_entity.id
_entity.type
_entity.pdbx_description
1 polymer ?
#
loop_
_entity_poly.entity_id
_entity_poly.type
_entity_poly.pdbx_seq_one_letter_code
_entity_poly.pdbx_strand_id
1 'polypeptide(L)'
;RAALEERVARTGERGSGRKTLADRHKRELRRLRTDELRFGLAMLSGAYRDALVAGTADARACADAVDALRVAAENLSRNPNETLLLQALLLRLPPLGPAVGTVSYTGAAPG
;
A
#
# COMPACT_ATOMS: atom_id res chain seq x y z
N ARG A 1 -18.10 -48.51 -11.06
CA ARG A 1 -17.21 -47.44 -10.56
C ARG A 1 -15.94 -47.29 -11.42
N ALA A 2 -15.35 -48.37 -11.93
CA ALA A 2 -14.24 -48.34 -12.91
C ALA A 2 -14.53 -47.54 -14.22
N ALA A 3 -15.77 -47.55 -14.71
CA ALA A 3 -16.16 -46.78 -15.90
C ALA A 3 -16.11 -45.25 -15.72
N LEU A 4 -16.05 -44.74 -14.49
CA LEU A 4 -15.92 -43.31 -14.20
C LEU A 4 -14.44 -42.89 -14.16
N GLU A 5 -13.59 -43.72 -13.57
CA GLU A 5 -12.13 -43.51 -13.46
C GLU A 5 -11.45 -43.63 -14.83
N GLU A 6 -11.89 -44.57 -15.66
CA GLU A 6 -11.42 -44.69 -17.03
C GLU A 6 -11.90 -43.54 -17.93
N ARG A 7 -13.06 -42.92 -17.60
CA ARG A 7 -13.51 -41.70 -18.26
C ARG A 7 -12.67 -40.48 -17.87
N VAL A 8 -12.19 -40.39 -16.63
CA VAL A 8 -11.34 -39.29 -16.13
C VAL A 8 -9.89 -39.44 -16.61
N ALA A 9 -9.34 -40.65 -16.60
CA ALA A 9 -8.01 -40.93 -17.12
C ALA A 9 -7.91 -40.74 -18.65
N ARG A 10 -9.00 -41.01 -19.38
CA ARG A 10 -9.11 -40.80 -20.84
C ARG A 10 -9.54 -39.39 -21.25
N THR A 11 -10.17 -38.60 -20.37
CA THR A 11 -10.67 -37.26 -20.75
C THR A 11 -9.55 -36.27 -21.00
N GLY A 12 -8.38 -36.47 -20.38
CA GLY A 12 -7.40 -35.40 -20.25
C GLY A 12 -8.03 -34.23 -19.50
N GLU A 13 -7.55 -33.91 -18.32
CA GLU A 13 -7.97 -32.69 -17.62
C GLU A 13 -7.47 -31.39 -18.31
N ARG A 14 -7.28 -31.43 -19.64
CA ARG A 14 -7.36 -30.30 -20.56
C ARG A 14 -8.83 -29.84 -20.64
N GLY A 15 -9.31 -29.13 -19.64
CA GLY A 15 -10.63 -28.48 -19.72
C GLY A 15 -11.39 -28.25 -18.42
N SER A 16 -10.87 -28.63 -17.25
CA SER A 16 -11.65 -28.55 -15.99
C SER A 16 -11.90 -27.12 -15.46
N GLY A 17 -11.59 -26.08 -16.24
CA GLY A 17 -11.66 -24.69 -15.79
C GLY A 17 -10.65 -24.33 -14.69
N ARG A 18 -9.85 -25.28 -14.17
CA ARG A 18 -8.91 -25.05 -13.06
C ARG A 18 -7.88 -23.98 -13.37
N LYS A 19 -7.30 -23.99 -14.58
CA LYS A 19 -6.37 -22.94 -15.02
C LYS A 19 -7.05 -21.57 -15.09
N THR A 20 -8.24 -21.50 -15.69
CA THR A 20 -9.05 -20.27 -15.76
C THR A 20 -9.44 -19.75 -14.37
N LEU A 21 -9.75 -20.64 -13.43
CA LEU A 21 -10.13 -20.33 -12.06
C LEU A 21 -8.93 -19.85 -11.25
N ALA A 22 -7.77 -20.51 -11.39
CA ALA A 22 -6.50 -20.07 -10.81
C ALA A 22 -6.05 -18.72 -11.39
N ASP A 23 -6.18 -18.50 -12.70
CA ASP A 23 -5.85 -17.23 -13.34
C ASP A 23 -6.76 -16.09 -12.87
N ARG A 24 -8.06 -16.37 -12.72
CA ARG A 24 -9.03 -15.44 -12.13
C ARG A 24 -8.66 -15.11 -10.68
N HIS A 25 -8.43 -16.12 -9.86
CA HIS A 25 -8.04 -15.95 -8.46
C HIS A 25 -6.75 -15.11 -8.35
N LYS A 26 -5.75 -15.36 -9.21
CA LYS A 26 -4.51 -14.56 -9.24
C LYS A 26 -4.76 -13.09 -9.63
N ARG A 27 -5.72 -12.82 -10.51
CA ARG A 27 -6.13 -11.45 -10.86
C ARG A 27 -6.87 -10.79 -9.69
N GLU A 28 -7.77 -11.52 -9.05
CA GLU A 28 -8.51 -11.06 -7.87
C GLU A 28 -7.58 -10.72 -6.71
N LEU A 29 -6.59 -11.57 -6.40
CA LEU A 29 -5.58 -11.29 -5.38
C LEU A 29 -4.76 -10.03 -5.68
N ARG A 30 -4.34 -9.83 -6.93
CA ARG A 30 -3.62 -8.61 -7.32
C ARG A 30 -4.49 -7.38 -7.16
N ARG A 31 -5.76 -7.46 -7.58
CA ARG A 31 -6.72 -6.36 -7.45
C ARG A 31 -6.99 -6.02 -5.98
N LEU A 32 -7.28 -7.03 -5.16
CA LEU A 32 -7.53 -6.86 -3.73
C LEU A 32 -6.35 -6.16 -3.05
N ARG A 33 -5.14 -6.64 -3.30
CA ARG A 33 -3.92 -6.02 -2.79
C ARG A 33 -3.78 -4.55 -3.21
N THR A 34 -4.01 -4.23 -4.49
CA THR A 34 -3.98 -2.84 -4.96
C THR A 34 -5.05 -1.98 -4.27
N ASP A 35 -6.26 -2.52 -4.08
CA ASP A 35 -7.37 -1.81 -3.44
C ASP A 35 -7.09 -1.55 -1.95
N GLU A 36 -6.52 -2.53 -1.23
CA GLU A 36 -6.04 -2.37 0.15
C GLU A 36 -4.94 -1.31 0.27
N LEU A 37 -3.97 -1.32 -0.63
CA LEU A 37 -2.90 -0.30 -0.65
C LEU A 37 -3.49 1.09 -0.91
N ARG A 38 -4.42 1.24 -1.87
CA ARG A 38 -5.11 2.50 -2.13
C ARG A 38 -5.89 2.98 -0.92
N PHE A 39 -6.57 2.07 -0.21
CA PHE A 39 -7.26 2.40 1.04
C PHE A 39 -6.27 2.95 2.08
N GLY A 40 -5.13 2.29 2.29
CA GLY A 40 -4.08 2.77 3.20
C GLY A 40 -3.55 4.17 2.82
N LEU A 41 -3.30 4.42 1.53
CA LEU A 41 -2.88 5.74 1.06
C LEU A 41 -3.95 6.82 1.25
N ALA A 42 -5.23 6.47 1.10
CA ALA A 42 -6.34 7.38 1.37
C ALA A 42 -6.45 7.73 2.86
N MET A 43 -6.22 6.77 3.76
CA MET A 43 -6.17 6.99 5.20
C MET A 43 -5.02 7.93 5.59
N LEU A 44 -3.82 7.73 5.05
CA LEU A 44 -2.69 8.65 5.25
C LEU A 44 -3.01 10.06 4.75
N SER A 45 -3.68 10.17 3.59
CA SER A 45 -4.09 11.47 3.05
C SER A 45 -5.09 12.17 3.97
N GLY A 46 -5.98 11.40 4.62
CA GLY A 46 -6.86 11.89 5.69
C GLY A 46 -6.06 12.49 6.84
N ALA A 47 -5.09 11.75 7.38
CA ALA A 47 -4.26 12.23 8.49
C ALA A 47 -3.51 13.53 8.20
N TYR A 48 -2.97 13.71 6.98
CA TYR A 48 -2.35 14.99 6.57
C TYR A 48 -3.35 16.13 6.46
N ARG A 49 -4.58 15.86 5.97
CA ARG A 49 -5.65 16.87 5.94
C ARG A 49 -6.10 17.25 7.34
N ASP A 50 -6.22 16.28 8.24
CA ASP A 50 -6.59 16.52 9.63
C ASP A 50 -5.51 17.36 10.34
N ALA A 51 -4.23 17.07 10.11
CA ALA A 51 -3.12 17.88 10.64
C ALA A 51 -3.10 19.31 10.08
N LEU A 52 -3.45 19.48 8.80
CA LEU A 52 -3.62 20.79 8.17
C LEU A 52 -4.77 21.58 8.82
N VAL A 53 -5.93 20.95 9.03
CA VAL A 53 -7.11 21.58 9.67
C VAL A 53 -6.82 21.92 11.13
N ALA A 54 -6.10 21.05 11.85
CA ALA A 54 -5.71 21.26 13.23
C ALA A 54 -4.56 22.27 13.40
N GLY A 55 -3.88 22.66 12.32
CA GLY A 55 -2.72 23.56 12.37
C GLY A 55 -1.51 22.95 13.09
N THR A 56 -1.41 21.61 13.16
CA THR A 56 -0.37 20.90 13.92
C THR A 56 0.85 20.54 13.08
N ALA A 57 0.82 20.84 11.78
CA ALA A 57 1.90 20.57 10.84
C ALA A 57 2.01 21.70 9.80
N ASP A 58 3.16 21.78 9.12
CA ASP A 58 3.38 22.74 8.05
C ASP A 58 2.38 22.54 6.90
N ALA A 59 1.65 23.61 6.56
CA ALA A 59 0.55 23.52 5.61
C ALA A 59 1.00 23.12 4.21
N ARG A 60 2.18 23.60 3.78
CA ARG A 60 2.73 23.30 2.46
C ARG A 60 3.20 21.84 2.40
N ALA A 61 3.91 21.39 3.43
CA ALA A 61 4.36 20.01 3.55
C ALA A 61 3.17 19.02 3.58
N CYS A 62 2.08 19.34 4.29
CA CYS A 62 0.86 18.54 4.27
C CYS A 62 0.21 18.48 2.88
N ALA A 63 0.11 19.62 2.18
CA ALA A 63 -0.45 19.65 0.82
C ALA A 63 0.41 18.82 -0.15
N ASP A 64 1.73 18.99 -0.11
CA ASP A 64 2.67 18.24 -0.96
C ASP A 64 2.66 16.73 -0.63
N ALA A 65 2.42 16.35 0.62
CA ALA A 65 2.25 14.96 1.05
C ALA A 65 0.95 14.34 0.52
N VAL A 66 -0.18 15.06 0.59
CA VAL A 66 -1.46 14.62 0.03
C VAL A 66 -1.35 14.40 -1.48
N ASP A 67 -0.67 15.30 -2.20
CA ASP A 67 -0.45 15.14 -3.63
C ASP A 67 0.46 13.94 -3.95
N ALA A 68 1.52 13.72 -3.18
CA ALA A 68 2.40 12.55 -3.34
C ALA A 68 1.63 11.23 -3.12
N LEU A 69 0.76 11.18 -2.10
CA LEU A 69 -0.08 10.02 -1.79
C LEU A 69 -1.09 9.75 -2.92
N ARG A 70 -1.74 10.78 -3.46
CA ARG A 70 -2.66 10.67 -4.59
C ARG A 70 -1.94 10.12 -5.83
N VAL A 71 -0.80 10.70 -6.19
CA VAL A 71 0.00 10.26 -7.34
C VAL A 71 0.46 8.81 -7.17
N ALA A 72 0.86 8.39 -5.97
CA ALA A 72 1.23 7.01 -5.71
C ALA A 72 0.03 6.05 -5.88
N ALA A 73 -1.16 6.43 -5.40
CA ALA A 73 -2.38 5.62 -5.52
C ALA A 73 -2.82 5.39 -6.97
N GLU A 74 -2.63 6.40 -7.84
CA GLU A 74 -2.88 6.33 -9.28
C GLU A 74 -1.88 5.41 -10.00
N ASN A 75 -0.63 5.37 -9.52
CA ASN A 75 0.45 4.60 -10.13
C ASN A 75 0.51 3.13 -9.68
N LEU A 76 -0.05 2.77 -8.53
CA LEU A 76 -0.01 1.41 -7.97
C LEU A 76 -0.39 0.31 -8.98
N SER A 77 -1.50 0.46 -9.70
CA SER A 77 -1.98 -0.58 -10.63
C SER A 77 -1.12 -0.77 -11.88
N ARG A 78 -0.20 0.17 -12.17
CA ARG A 78 0.70 0.15 -13.34
C ARG A 78 2.15 -0.12 -12.95
N ASN A 79 2.48 -0.10 -11.65
CA ASN A 79 3.85 -0.19 -11.20
C ASN A 79 4.25 -1.65 -10.91
N PRO A 80 5.19 -2.24 -11.69
CA PRO A 80 5.65 -3.60 -11.44
C PRO A 80 6.44 -3.74 -10.13
N ASN A 81 6.93 -2.64 -9.56
CA ASN A 81 7.67 -2.60 -8.30
C ASN A 81 6.95 -1.72 -7.26
N GLU A 82 5.77 -2.18 -6.83
CA GLU A 82 4.97 -1.52 -5.78
C GLU A 82 5.77 -1.28 -4.49
N THR A 83 6.67 -2.21 -4.13
CA THR A 83 7.45 -2.10 -2.90
C THR A 83 8.39 -0.89 -2.94
N LEU A 84 9.13 -0.71 -4.02
CA LEU A 84 10.02 0.44 -4.18
C LEU A 84 9.24 1.76 -4.24
N LEU A 85 8.08 1.78 -4.91
CA LEU A 85 7.18 2.94 -4.93
C LEU A 85 6.79 3.35 -3.51
N LEU A 86 6.34 2.39 -2.69
CA LEU A 86 5.90 2.64 -1.32
C LEU A 86 7.07 3.08 -0.43
N GLN A 87 8.23 2.44 -0.55
CA GLN A 87 9.43 2.83 0.20
C GLN A 87 9.85 4.26 -0.10
N ALA A 88 9.94 4.63 -1.39
CA ALA A 88 10.29 5.97 -1.80
C ALA A 88 9.26 7.01 -1.33
N LEU A 89 7.97 6.68 -1.39
CA LEU A 89 6.89 7.52 -0.89
C LEU A 89 7.03 7.75 0.62
N LEU A 90 7.14 6.69 1.41
CA LEU A 90 7.22 6.78 2.87
C LEU A 90 8.45 7.56 3.35
N LEU A 91 9.58 7.45 2.66
CA LEU A 91 10.79 8.24 2.96
C LEU A 91 10.63 9.74 2.66
N ARG A 92 9.74 10.11 1.72
CA ARG A 92 9.46 11.50 1.34
C ARG A 92 8.41 12.16 2.22
N LEU A 93 7.55 11.37 2.87
CA LEU A 93 6.44 11.88 3.66
C LEU A 93 6.95 12.59 4.94
N PRO A 94 6.47 13.83 5.23
CA PRO A 94 6.88 14.55 6.42
C PRO A 94 6.25 13.93 7.69
N PRO A 95 6.91 13.98 8.85
CA PRO A 95 6.36 13.41 10.08
C PRO A 95 5.08 14.13 10.51
N LEU A 96 4.07 13.36 10.90
CA LEU A 96 2.82 13.84 11.50
C LEU A 96 2.94 13.77 13.03
N GLY A 97 3.53 14.79 13.62
CA GLY A 97 3.72 14.90 15.07
C GLY A 97 4.85 15.85 15.42
N PRO A 98 4.95 16.30 16.69
CA PRO A 98 6.12 17.03 17.13
C PRO A 98 7.35 16.13 16.90
N ALA A 99 8.34 16.64 16.17
CA ALA A 99 9.58 15.92 15.93
C ALA A 99 10.11 15.43 17.28
N VAL A 100 10.14 14.10 17.47
CA VAL A 100 10.75 13.49 18.65
C VAL A 100 12.21 13.95 18.68
N GLY A 101 12.55 14.80 19.66
CA GLY A 101 13.92 15.08 20.05
C GLY A 101 14.51 16.42 19.62
N THR A 102 14.04 17.53 20.19
CA THR A 102 14.98 18.50 20.78
C THR A 102 14.93 18.32 22.29
N VAL A 103 15.43 17.18 22.78
CA VAL A 103 15.84 17.11 24.19
C VAL A 103 17.09 17.98 24.27
N SER A 104 16.91 19.23 24.69
CA SER A 104 18.01 20.09 25.09
C SER A 104 18.71 19.41 26.26
N TYR A 105 19.82 18.72 26.00
CA TYR A 105 20.76 18.36 27.04
C TYR A 105 21.44 19.67 27.50
N THR A 106 20.78 20.39 28.40
CA THR A 106 21.47 21.37 29.25
C THR A 106 22.30 20.56 30.24
N GLY A 107 23.48 20.14 29.80
CA GLY A 107 24.54 19.70 30.68
C GLY A 107 24.99 20.87 31.54
N ALA A 108 24.35 21.03 32.70
CA ALA A 108 24.95 21.75 33.80
C ALA A 108 26.17 20.92 34.25
N ALA A 109 27.37 21.43 33.96
CA ALA A 109 28.59 20.87 34.53
C ALA A 109 28.51 20.99 36.06
N PRO A 110 28.75 19.91 36.83
CA PRO A 110 28.95 20.04 38.25
C PRO A 110 30.30 20.74 38.47
N GLY A 111 30.26 21.88 39.17
CA GLY A 111 31.45 22.51 39.74
C GLY A 111 32.00 21.74 40.93
#